data_AF-T0Q0R9-F1
#
_entry.id   AF-T0Q0R9-F1
#
_cell.length_a   1.000
_cell.length_b   1.000
_cell.length_c   1.000
_cell.angle_alpha   90.00
_cell.angle_beta   90.00
_cell.angle_gamma   90.00
#
_symmetry.space_group_name_H-M   'P 1'
#
loop_
_entity.id
_entity.type
_entity.pdbx_description
1 polymer ?
#
loop_
_entity_poly.entity_id
_entity_poly.type
_entity_poly.pdbx_seq_one_letter_code
_entity_poly.pdbx_strand_id
1 'polypeptide(L)'
;MYNIGRAIALFIGCYAARCAEASYKHASLQRRLYAALTMYLRIPAQVVIYGSWLPVLVFVLAHLVDSPFLYFTIFIDLATINGTYYLDAPKLYKFSILLTCHMRNVWLLSLVTKMVLLMRDPRHPHRILGVRGYLLPFVSFFSILFEIRLKALRNTDLVTVLPFAPSVSTQLVRGLHSVPSNYRYWGVYSDIKTLSLSCVATYFLGRLLLQQDLVFETHVPYTLLRHCNRTMFSTAWHSPLESRPTSLRRVHSQADLTSTRLSRNRLMHVTWMTDPIQYLCLLWNQPIVYVYKPKHSDAVVHHVLSPRELKTQDSMLHATLEYVGEAFLLDLPWAQRIQCY
;
A
#
# COMPACT_ATOMS: atom_id res chain seq x y z
N MET A 1 -10.11 3.46 -14.57
CA MET A 1 -10.52 4.88 -14.43
C MET A 1 -10.26 5.46 -13.04
N TYR A 2 -10.63 4.79 -11.94
CA TYR A 2 -10.40 5.30 -10.57
C TYR A 2 -8.96 5.79 -10.30
N ASN A 3 -7.95 4.94 -10.53
CA ASN A 3 -6.54 5.31 -10.25
C ASN A 3 -6.05 6.49 -11.09
N ILE A 4 -6.55 6.65 -12.32
CA ILE A 4 -6.22 7.79 -13.18
C ILE A 4 -6.83 9.07 -12.59
N GLY A 5 -8.13 9.02 -12.25
CA GLY A 5 -8.80 10.15 -11.58
C GLY A 5 -8.13 10.53 -10.27
N ARG A 6 -7.73 9.55 -9.45
CA ARG A 6 -6.97 9.78 -8.22
C ARG A 6 -5.61 10.41 -8.48
N ALA A 7 -4.87 9.96 -9.50
CA ALA A 7 -3.57 10.55 -9.86
C ALA A 7 -3.72 12.02 -10.30
N ILE A 8 -4.75 12.32 -11.10
CA ILE A 8 -5.07 13.69 -11.52
C ILE A 8 -5.46 14.54 -10.31
N ALA A 9 -6.36 14.05 -9.45
CA ALA A 9 -6.77 14.75 -8.22
C ALA A 9 -5.58 15.01 -7.29
N LEU A 10 -4.67 14.04 -7.16
CA LEU A 10 -3.44 14.17 -6.40
C LEU A 10 -2.54 15.28 -6.96
N PHE A 11 -2.34 15.31 -8.27
CA PHE A 11 -1.56 16.35 -8.93
C PHE A 11 -2.18 17.75 -8.73
N ILE A 12 -3.50 17.87 -8.90
CA ILE A 12 -4.25 19.11 -8.63
C ILE A 12 -4.10 19.51 -7.15
N GLY A 13 -4.20 18.58 -6.21
CA GLY A 13 -4.00 18.82 -4.78
C GLY A 13 -2.59 19.31 -4.45
N CYS A 14 -1.55 18.74 -5.09
CA CYS A 14 -0.17 19.21 -5.00
C CYS A 14 -0.02 20.64 -5.57
N TYR A 15 -0.65 20.93 -6.71
CA TYR A 15 -0.64 22.26 -7.30
C TYR A 15 -1.33 23.30 -6.41
N ALA A 16 -2.52 22.98 -5.90
CA ALA A 16 -3.27 23.84 -4.98
C ALA A 16 -2.48 24.10 -3.68
N ALA A 17 -1.82 23.07 -3.13
CA ALA A 17 -0.95 23.20 -1.97
C ALA A 17 0.23 24.15 -2.22
N ARG A 18 0.87 24.07 -3.40
CA ARG A 18 1.98 24.97 -3.77
C ARG A 18 1.55 26.39 -4.04
N CYS A 19 0.39 26.59 -4.66
CA CYS A 19 -0.17 27.92 -4.89
C CYS A 19 -0.52 28.66 -3.60
N ALA A 20 -0.84 27.93 -2.52
CA ALA A 20 -1.15 28.51 -1.22
C ALA A 20 0.08 28.94 -0.40
N GLU A 21 1.29 28.50 -0.77
CA GLU A 21 2.51 28.88 -0.06
C GLU A 21 2.93 30.32 -0.43
N ALA A 22 3.25 31.12 0.60
CA ALA A 22 3.67 32.52 0.41
C ALA A 22 4.84 32.67 -0.57
N SER A 23 5.80 31.74 -0.54
CA SER A 23 6.97 31.72 -1.44
C SER A 23 6.62 31.59 -2.93
N TYR A 24 5.45 31.05 -3.26
CA TYR A 24 5.01 30.83 -4.64
C TYR A 24 3.85 31.74 -5.06
N LYS A 25 3.36 32.60 -4.17
CA LYS A 25 2.25 33.54 -4.42
C LYS A 25 2.52 34.50 -5.59
N HIS A 26 3.77 34.87 -5.82
CA HIS A 26 4.20 35.71 -6.94
C HIS A 26 5.07 34.97 -7.98
N ALA A 27 5.22 33.65 -7.85
CA ALA A 27 5.98 32.85 -8.80
C ALA A 27 5.23 32.66 -10.12
N SER A 28 5.98 32.52 -11.22
CA SER A 28 5.43 32.19 -12.54
C SER A 28 4.73 30.82 -12.55
N LEU A 29 3.79 30.64 -13.48
CA LEU A 29 3.04 29.39 -13.64
C LEU A 29 3.96 28.18 -13.82
N GLN A 30 5.01 28.31 -14.64
CA GLN A 30 5.99 27.24 -14.87
C GLN A 30 6.67 26.80 -13.58
N ARG A 31 7.08 27.75 -12.72
CA ARG A 31 7.73 27.44 -11.45
C ARG A 31 6.77 26.75 -10.48
N ARG A 32 5.48 27.12 -10.49
CA ARG A 32 4.44 26.45 -9.70
C ARG A 32 4.17 25.03 -10.18
N LEU A 33 4.07 24.82 -11.49
CA LEU A 33 3.88 23.50 -12.09
C LEU A 33 5.09 22.58 -11.81
N TYR A 34 6.31 23.10 -11.94
CA TYR A 34 7.51 22.35 -11.60
C TYR A 34 7.55 21.99 -10.09
N ALA A 35 7.19 22.94 -9.21
CA ALA A 35 7.09 22.68 -7.78
C ALA A 35 5.98 21.66 -7.44
N ALA A 36 4.86 21.69 -8.15
CA ALA A 36 3.77 20.73 -7.99
C ALA A 36 4.19 19.33 -8.47
N LEU A 37 4.88 19.24 -9.62
CA LEU A 37 5.39 17.98 -10.17
C LEU A 37 6.43 17.35 -9.24
N THR A 38 7.39 18.13 -8.75
CA THR A 38 8.38 17.65 -7.78
C THR A 38 7.74 17.19 -6.48
N MET A 39 6.68 17.87 -6.01
CA MET A 39 5.89 17.43 -4.86
C MET A 39 5.14 16.11 -5.15
N TYR A 40 4.50 16.01 -6.31
CA TYR A 40 3.78 14.81 -6.76
C TYR A 40 4.71 13.59 -6.85
N LEU A 41 5.89 13.74 -7.44
CA LEU A 41 6.87 12.66 -7.60
C LEU A 41 7.51 12.20 -6.27
N ARG A 42 7.41 13.00 -5.20
CA ARG A 42 7.83 12.60 -3.84
C ARG A 42 6.80 11.74 -3.13
N ILE A 43 5.55 11.72 -3.60
CA ILE A 43 4.50 10.88 -3.00
C ILE A 43 4.71 9.45 -3.49
N PRO A 44 4.91 8.47 -2.60
CA PRO A 44 5.20 7.12 -3.03
C PRO A 44 4.01 6.52 -3.78
N ALA A 45 4.24 6.05 -5.01
CA ALA A 45 3.19 5.52 -5.88
C ALA A 45 2.43 4.35 -5.23
N GLN A 46 3.11 3.52 -4.42
CA GLN A 46 2.45 2.44 -3.70
C GLN A 46 1.34 2.91 -2.73
N VAL A 47 1.50 4.10 -2.11
CA VAL A 47 0.48 4.66 -1.22
C VAL A 47 -0.73 5.15 -2.03
N VAL A 48 -0.48 5.66 -3.23
CA VAL A 48 -1.53 6.10 -4.15
C VAL A 48 -2.29 4.91 -4.73
N ILE A 49 -1.59 3.87 -5.17
CA ILE A 49 -2.20 2.72 -5.84
C ILE A 49 -2.87 1.78 -4.84
N TYR A 50 -2.16 1.41 -3.77
CA TYR A 50 -2.65 0.45 -2.79
C TYR A 50 -3.34 1.10 -1.59
N GLY A 51 -3.38 2.43 -1.47
CA GLY A 51 -4.00 3.09 -0.32
C GLY A 51 -5.51 2.86 -0.23
N SER A 52 -6.22 2.90 -1.37
CA SER A 52 -7.68 2.76 -1.39
C SER A 52 -8.15 1.30 -1.46
N TRP A 53 -9.25 1.00 -0.78
CA TRP A 53 -9.87 -0.32 -0.78
C TRP A 53 -10.52 -0.68 -2.12
N LEU A 54 -11.19 0.27 -2.78
CA LEU A 54 -11.95 -0.04 -3.98
C LEU A 54 -11.07 -0.58 -5.11
N PRO A 55 -9.94 0.06 -5.50
CA PRO A 55 -9.05 -0.51 -6.51
C PRO A 55 -8.56 -1.90 -6.10
N VAL A 56 -8.13 -2.06 -4.84
CA VAL A 56 -7.60 -3.35 -4.36
C VAL A 56 -8.65 -4.45 -4.48
N LEU A 57 -9.89 -4.22 -4.04
CA LEU A 57 -10.96 -5.20 -4.13
C LEU A 57 -11.31 -5.52 -5.59
N VAL A 58 -11.47 -4.51 -6.44
CA VAL A 58 -11.80 -4.70 -7.86
C VAL A 58 -10.71 -5.49 -8.59
N PHE A 59 -9.43 -5.15 -8.37
CA PHE A 59 -8.32 -5.86 -8.99
C PHE A 59 -8.12 -7.26 -8.44
N VAL A 60 -8.40 -7.49 -7.15
CA VAL A 60 -8.43 -8.86 -6.60
C VAL A 60 -9.53 -9.68 -7.25
N LEU A 61 -10.75 -9.16 -7.35
CA LEU A 61 -11.86 -9.87 -7.99
C LEU A 61 -11.55 -10.19 -9.45
N ALA A 62 -11.02 -9.23 -10.21
CA ALA A 62 -10.58 -9.46 -11.58
C ALA A 62 -9.49 -10.55 -11.64
N HIS A 63 -8.50 -10.49 -10.73
CA HIS A 63 -7.45 -11.50 -10.66
C HIS A 63 -7.97 -12.90 -10.30
N LEU A 64 -8.94 -13.01 -9.39
CA LEU A 64 -9.56 -14.28 -9.04
C LEU A 64 -10.31 -14.91 -10.22
N VAL A 65 -10.91 -14.09 -11.08
CA VAL A 65 -11.58 -14.54 -12.32
C VAL A 65 -10.56 -14.92 -13.40
N ASP A 66 -9.51 -14.12 -13.57
CA ASP A 66 -8.53 -14.28 -14.66
C ASP A 66 -7.48 -15.36 -14.35
N SER A 67 -7.11 -15.54 -13.08
CA SER A 67 -5.98 -16.39 -12.66
C SER A 67 -6.07 -17.84 -13.15
N PRO A 68 -7.21 -18.55 -13.14
CA PRO A 68 -7.25 -19.92 -13.63
C PRO A 68 -6.88 -20.01 -15.11
N PHE A 69 -7.35 -19.05 -15.92
CA PHE A 69 -7.03 -18.99 -17.35
C PHE A 69 -5.57 -18.56 -17.57
N LEU A 70 -5.10 -17.54 -16.85
CA LEU A 70 -3.72 -17.08 -16.92
C LEU A 70 -2.73 -18.23 -16.63
N TYR A 71 -2.93 -18.95 -15.54
CA TYR A 71 -2.05 -20.05 -15.16
C TYR A 71 -2.16 -21.25 -16.09
N PHE A 72 -3.31 -21.46 -16.72
CA PHE A 72 -3.47 -22.43 -17.78
C PHE A 72 -2.66 -22.06 -19.03
N THR A 73 -2.69 -20.79 -19.46
CA THR A 73 -1.87 -20.29 -20.57
C THR A 73 -0.38 -20.38 -20.24
N ILE A 74 0.04 -19.94 -19.05
CA ILE A 74 1.42 -20.07 -18.57
C ILE A 74 1.84 -21.54 -18.60
N PHE A 75 0.97 -22.45 -18.16
CA PHE A 75 1.26 -23.88 -18.19
C PHE A 75 1.44 -24.41 -19.61
N ILE A 76 0.57 -24.06 -20.57
CA ILE A 76 0.70 -24.50 -21.96
C ILE A 76 1.97 -23.93 -22.61
N ASP A 77 2.23 -22.63 -22.42
CA ASP A 77 3.34 -21.94 -23.08
C ASP A 77 4.71 -22.31 -22.48
N LEU A 78 4.77 -22.61 -21.17
CA LEU A 78 6.00 -22.98 -20.47
C LEU A 78 6.18 -24.49 -20.29
N ALA A 79 5.18 -25.33 -20.63
CA ALA A 79 5.31 -26.78 -20.66
C ALA A 79 6.17 -27.23 -21.86
N THR A 80 7.45 -26.88 -21.83
CA THR A 80 8.42 -27.41 -22.78
C THR A 80 8.74 -28.85 -22.39
N ILE A 81 8.42 -29.81 -23.28
CA ILE A 81 8.62 -31.25 -23.07
C ILE A 81 10.08 -31.57 -22.73
N ASN A 82 11.02 -30.82 -23.31
CA ASN A 82 12.45 -30.95 -23.07
C ASN A 82 13.05 -29.84 -22.20
N GLY A 83 12.25 -29.01 -21.50
CA GLY A 83 12.71 -27.98 -20.56
C GLY A 83 13.81 -27.02 -21.07
N THR A 84 14.04 -26.94 -22.38
CA THR A 84 14.97 -26.03 -23.03
C THR A 84 14.18 -24.85 -23.57
N TYR A 85 14.37 -23.67 -22.97
CA TYR A 85 13.71 -22.45 -23.38
C TYR A 85 14.66 -21.63 -24.25
N TYR A 86 14.42 -21.63 -25.57
CA TYR A 86 15.17 -20.76 -26.49
C TYR A 86 14.60 -19.35 -26.43
N LEU A 87 15.42 -18.40 -25.98
CA LEU A 87 15.05 -16.99 -25.84
C LEU A 87 15.19 -16.26 -27.18
N ASP A 88 14.26 -16.52 -28.10
CA ASP A 88 14.10 -15.68 -29.29
C ASP A 88 13.38 -14.37 -28.91
N ALA A 89 13.66 -13.26 -29.62
CA ALA A 89 13.01 -11.96 -29.39
C ALA A 89 11.46 -12.02 -29.28
N PRO A 90 10.71 -12.70 -30.18
CA PRO A 90 9.25 -12.81 -30.04
C PRO A 90 8.81 -13.63 -28.83
N LYS A 91 9.60 -14.63 -28.41
CA LYS A 91 9.31 -15.44 -27.22
C LYS A 91 9.60 -14.66 -25.95
N LEU A 92 10.63 -13.82 -25.94
CA LEU A 92 10.94 -12.91 -24.84
C LEU A 92 9.82 -11.89 -24.62
N TYR A 93 9.24 -11.35 -25.70
CA TYR A 93 8.10 -10.46 -25.61
C TYR A 93 6.87 -11.15 -25.00
N LYS A 94 6.51 -12.35 -25.50
CA LYS A 94 5.41 -13.15 -24.94
C LYS A 94 5.65 -13.50 -23.47
N PHE A 95 6.87 -13.92 -23.13
CA PHE A 95 7.27 -14.20 -21.75
C PHE A 95 7.13 -12.97 -20.85
N SER A 96 7.52 -11.78 -21.32
CA SER A 96 7.37 -10.53 -20.57
C SER A 96 5.91 -10.17 -20.31
N ILE A 97 5.01 -10.45 -21.25
CA ILE A 97 3.56 -10.28 -21.06
C ILE A 97 3.07 -11.24 -19.98
N LEU A 98 3.44 -12.53 -20.07
CA LEU A 98 3.05 -13.53 -19.07
C LEU A 98 3.57 -13.15 -17.67
N LEU A 99 4.81 -12.69 -17.56
CA LEU A 99 5.42 -12.18 -16.33
C LEU A 99 4.63 -10.99 -15.77
N THR A 100 4.25 -10.04 -16.62
CA THR A 100 3.47 -8.86 -16.21
C THR A 100 2.06 -9.24 -15.74
N CYS A 101 1.45 -10.24 -16.36
CA CYS A 101 0.17 -10.76 -15.91
C CYS A 101 0.29 -11.53 -14.59
N HIS A 102 1.37 -12.31 -14.39
CA HIS A 102 1.66 -13.01 -13.14
C HIS A 102 1.76 -12.04 -11.95
N MET A 103 2.48 -10.94 -12.15
CA MET A 103 2.64 -9.84 -11.18
C MET A 103 1.32 -9.23 -10.68
N ARG A 104 0.17 -9.51 -11.31
CA ARG A 104 -1.15 -9.10 -10.79
C ARG A 104 -1.49 -9.77 -9.45
N ASN A 105 -0.80 -10.85 -9.07
CA ASN A 105 -0.94 -11.45 -7.75
C ASN A 105 -0.52 -10.51 -6.59
N VAL A 106 0.17 -9.39 -6.88
CA VAL A 106 0.43 -8.29 -5.93
C VAL A 106 -0.85 -7.74 -5.31
N TRP A 107 -1.99 -7.80 -6.02
CA TRP A 107 -3.28 -7.34 -5.50
C TRP A 107 -3.79 -8.23 -4.37
N LEU A 108 -3.60 -9.55 -4.47
CA LEU A 108 -3.91 -10.49 -3.38
C LEU A 108 -3.04 -10.19 -2.16
N LEU A 109 -1.75 -9.97 -2.38
CA LEU A 109 -0.81 -9.64 -1.30
C LEU A 109 -1.17 -8.31 -0.62
N SER A 110 -1.59 -7.31 -1.40
CA SER A 110 -2.09 -6.03 -0.88
C SER A 110 -3.35 -6.20 -0.03
N LEU A 111 -4.31 -7.01 -0.47
CA LEU A 111 -5.52 -7.32 0.28
C LEU A 111 -5.19 -8.02 1.61
N VAL A 112 -4.35 -9.07 1.58
CA VAL A 112 -3.92 -9.78 2.79
C VAL A 112 -3.21 -8.82 3.75
N THR A 113 -2.31 -7.98 3.25
CA THR A 113 -1.61 -6.98 4.06
C THR A 113 -2.61 -6.04 4.75
N LYS A 114 -3.62 -5.54 4.02
CA LYS A 114 -4.66 -4.68 4.59
C LYS A 114 -5.50 -5.40 5.64
N MET A 115 -5.87 -6.66 5.40
CA MET A 115 -6.63 -7.47 6.38
C MET A 115 -5.81 -7.68 7.66
N VAL A 116 -4.53 -8.01 7.55
CA VAL A 116 -3.63 -8.14 8.71
C VAL A 116 -3.54 -6.82 9.49
N LEU A 117 -3.46 -5.69 8.79
CA LEU A 117 -3.45 -4.36 9.43
C LEU A 117 -4.79 -4.00 10.09
N LEU A 118 -5.92 -4.45 9.55
CA LEU A 118 -7.22 -4.28 10.19
C LEU A 118 -7.36 -5.14 11.46
N MET A 119 -6.85 -6.37 11.43
CA MET A 119 -6.95 -7.30 12.55
C MET A 119 -6.01 -6.94 13.70
N ARG A 120 -4.94 -6.18 13.43
CA ARG A 120 -3.96 -5.81 14.45
C ARG A 120 -4.50 -4.70 15.35
N ASP A 121 -4.73 -5.06 16.61
CA ASP A 121 -5.26 -4.22 17.68
C ASP A 121 -4.42 -2.94 17.91
N PRO A 122 -5.04 -1.74 17.89
CA PRO A 122 -4.34 -0.46 18.02
C PRO A 122 -3.94 -0.13 19.45
N ARG A 123 -2.94 -0.83 19.99
CA ARG A 123 -2.41 -0.51 21.33
C ARG A 123 -1.58 0.78 21.36
N HIS A 124 -1.30 1.40 20.21
CA HIS A 124 -0.53 2.64 20.11
C HIS A 124 -1.25 3.70 19.27
N PRO A 125 -1.75 4.79 19.88
CA PRO A 125 -2.61 5.77 19.21
C PRO A 125 -1.87 6.73 18.26
N HIS A 126 -0.56 6.59 18.01
CA HIS A 126 0.21 7.52 17.16
C HIS A 126 1.03 6.83 16.06
N ARG A 127 0.88 5.51 15.92
CA ARG A 127 1.72 4.71 15.03
C ARG A 127 0.85 3.77 14.22
N ILE A 128 1.01 3.83 12.91
CA ILE A 128 0.38 2.89 11.98
C ILE A 128 1.45 1.96 11.47
N LEU A 129 1.23 0.66 11.65
CA LEU A 129 2.08 -0.36 11.08
C LEU A 129 1.97 -0.29 9.55
N GLY A 130 3.11 -0.19 8.87
CA GLY A 130 3.20 -0.15 7.42
C GLY A 130 4.25 -1.14 6.92
N VAL A 131 3.98 -1.72 5.76
CA VAL A 131 4.96 -2.56 5.06
C VAL A 131 5.90 -1.67 4.25
N ARG A 132 7.19 -2.00 4.19
CA ARG A 132 8.18 -1.23 3.42
C ARG A 132 7.71 -0.96 1.98
N GLY A 133 7.96 0.26 1.49
CA GLY A 133 7.71 0.63 0.10
C GLY A 133 8.36 -0.36 -0.88
N TYR A 134 7.63 -0.74 -1.93
CA TYR A 134 8.02 -1.73 -2.94
C TYR A 134 8.21 -3.18 -2.46
N LEU A 135 8.00 -3.50 -1.18
CA LEU A 135 8.11 -4.89 -0.73
C LEU A 135 7.03 -5.78 -1.37
N LEU A 136 5.78 -5.30 -1.49
CA LEU A 136 4.71 -6.11 -2.09
C LEU A 136 5.00 -6.45 -3.56
N PRO A 137 5.37 -5.48 -4.43
CA PRO A 137 5.86 -5.79 -5.77
C PRO A 137 7.09 -6.69 -5.79
N PHE A 138 8.04 -6.51 -4.86
CA PHE A 138 9.24 -7.36 -4.81
C PHE A 138 8.90 -8.82 -4.49
N VAL A 139 8.04 -9.07 -3.50
CA VAL A 139 7.57 -10.41 -3.13
C VAL A 139 6.79 -11.06 -4.26
N SER A 140 5.95 -10.29 -4.95
CA SER A 140 5.21 -10.71 -6.14
C SER A 140 6.18 -11.09 -7.28
N PHE A 141 7.22 -10.28 -7.53
CA PHE A 141 8.25 -10.58 -8.51
C PHE A 141 9.03 -11.85 -8.17
N PHE A 142 9.42 -11.99 -6.91
CA PHE A 142 10.15 -13.15 -6.42
C PHE A 142 9.30 -14.44 -6.47
N SER A 143 7.97 -14.33 -6.42
CA SER A 143 7.06 -15.49 -6.49
C SER A 143 7.14 -16.26 -7.81
N ILE A 144 7.52 -15.59 -8.91
CA ILE A 144 7.70 -16.20 -10.23
C ILE A 144 8.77 -17.30 -10.19
N LEU A 145 9.85 -17.12 -9.42
CA LEU A 145 10.94 -18.09 -9.34
C LEU A 145 10.47 -19.45 -8.77
N PHE A 146 9.45 -19.43 -7.89
CA PHE A 146 8.88 -20.64 -7.31
C PHE A 146 7.90 -21.37 -8.23
N GLU A 147 7.55 -20.76 -9.37
CA GLU A 147 6.75 -21.43 -10.40
C GLU A 147 7.58 -22.10 -11.49
N ILE A 148 8.85 -21.70 -11.62
CA ILE A 148 9.76 -22.32 -12.58
C ILE A 148 9.91 -23.80 -12.21
N ARG A 149 9.42 -24.67 -13.09
CA ARG A 149 9.45 -26.11 -12.89
C ARG A 149 10.85 -26.63 -13.25
N LEU A 150 11.62 -26.99 -12.23
CA LEU A 150 12.92 -27.65 -12.42
C LEU A 150 12.69 -29.12 -12.81
N LYS A 151 13.30 -29.57 -13.91
CA LYS A 151 13.23 -30.98 -14.34
C LYS A 151 13.69 -31.95 -13.26
N ALA A 152 14.74 -31.59 -12.53
CA ALA A 152 15.29 -32.40 -11.45
C ALA A 152 14.27 -32.72 -10.35
N LEU A 153 13.32 -31.80 -10.09
CA LEU A 153 12.26 -31.98 -9.08
C LEU A 153 11.02 -32.71 -9.63
N ARG A 154 10.92 -32.87 -10.95
CA ARG A 154 9.81 -33.53 -11.65
C ARG A 154 10.32 -34.72 -12.45
N ASN A 155 11.29 -35.46 -11.91
CA ASN A 155 11.71 -36.69 -12.56
C ASN A 155 10.51 -37.66 -12.55
N THR A 156 9.87 -37.80 -13.71
CA THR A 156 8.81 -38.77 -13.97
C THR A 156 9.32 -39.84 -14.91
N ASP A 157 10.56 -40.29 -14.69
CA ASP A 157 11.09 -41.46 -15.38
C ASP A 157 10.12 -42.62 -15.17
N LEU A 158 9.79 -43.28 -16.27
CA LEU A 158 8.95 -44.47 -16.27
C LEU A 158 9.74 -45.60 -15.62
N VAL A 159 9.55 -45.77 -14.31
CA VAL A 159 10.23 -46.84 -13.55
C VAL A 159 9.65 -48.21 -13.92
N THR A 160 8.33 -48.31 -14.12
CA THR A 160 7.69 -49.60 -14.41
C THR A 160 6.39 -49.42 -15.18
N VAL A 161 6.18 -50.24 -16.20
CA VAL A 161 4.92 -50.35 -16.93
C VAL A 161 4.30 -51.70 -16.59
N LEU A 162 3.14 -51.68 -15.94
CA LEU A 162 2.38 -52.88 -15.58
C LEU A 162 1.19 -53.02 -16.53
N PRO A 163 1.06 -54.12 -17.29
CA PRO A 163 -0.13 -54.39 -18.08
C PRO A 163 -1.30 -54.72 -17.14
N PHE A 164 -2.45 -54.06 -17.34
CA PHE A 164 -3.67 -54.30 -16.57
C PHE A 164 -4.85 -54.54 -17.52
N ALA A 165 -5.70 -55.51 -17.21
CA ALA A 165 -6.89 -55.81 -18.01
C ALA A 165 -7.92 -54.66 -17.91
N PRO A 166 -8.31 -54.02 -19.02
CA PRO A 166 -9.21 -52.86 -18.96
C PRO A 166 -10.57 -53.29 -18.40
N SER A 167 -10.91 -52.82 -17.19
CA SER A 167 -12.26 -52.93 -16.63
C SER A 167 -12.86 -51.54 -16.46
N VAL A 168 -14.18 -51.44 -16.71
CA VAL A 168 -14.92 -50.17 -16.59
C VAL A 168 -14.79 -49.58 -15.19
N SER A 169 -14.80 -50.44 -14.15
CA SER A 169 -14.66 -50.01 -12.75
C SER A 169 -13.29 -49.38 -12.48
N THR A 170 -12.20 -49.98 -12.96
CA THR A 170 -10.84 -49.45 -12.78
C THR A 170 -10.61 -48.18 -13.59
N GLN A 171 -11.21 -48.07 -14.79
CA GLN A 171 -11.17 -46.83 -15.57
C GLN A 171 -11.91 -45.69 -14.87
N LEU A 172 -13.06 -45.97 -14.25
CA LEU A 172 -13.84 -44.96 -13.51
C LEU A 172 -13.12 -44.49 -12.24
N VAL A 173 -12.56 -45.42 -11.46
CA VAL A 173 -11.73 -45.11 -10.29
C VAL A 173 -10.50 -44.30 -10.70
N ARG A 174 -9.84 -44.67 -11.79
CA ARG A 174 -8.70 -43.92 -12.32
C ARG A 174 -9.12 -42.53 -12.79
N GLY A 175 -10.25 -42.39 -13.47
CA GLY A 175 -10.81 -41.09 -13.85
C GLY A 175 -11.05 -40.20 -12.64
N LEU A 176 -11.68 -40.73 -11.60
CA LEU A 176 -11.93 -40.01 -10.34
C LEU A 176 -10.65 -39.61 -9.60
N HIS A 177 -9.62 -40.46 -9.62
CA HIS A 177 -8.32 -40.18 -8.99
C HIS A 177 -7.36 -39.34 -9.86
N SER A 178 -7.51 -39.38 -11.19
CA SER A 178 -6.63 -38.69 -12.14
C SER A 178 -7.13 -37.30 -12.52
N VAL A 179 -8.43 -37.03 -12.37
CA VAL A 179 -8.97 -35.68 -12.57
C VAL A 179 -8.52 -34.85 -11.35
N PRO A 180 -7.61 -33.88 -11.52
CA PRO A 180 -7.20 -33.05 -10.41
C PRO A 180 -8.44 -32.36 -9.83
N SER A 181 -8.64 -32.54 -8.53
CA SER A 181 -9.75 -31.94 -7.80
C SER A 181 -9.71 -30.42 -7.99
N ASN A 182 -10.66 -29.91 -8.78
CA ASN A 182 -10.99 -28.50 -8.90
C ASN A 182 -9.97 -27.60 -9.63
N TYR A 183 -9.83 -27.81 -10.96
CA TYR A 183 -9.10 -26.91 -11.86
C TYR A 183 -9.58 -25.44 -11.79
N ARG A 184 -10.83 -25.20 -11.35
CA ARG A 184 -11.44 -23.88 -11.25
C ARG A 184 -10.69 -22.92 -10.33
N TYR A 185 -10.08 -23.42 -9.26
CA TYR A 185 -9.36 -22.60 -8.27
C TYR A 185 -7.85 -22.84 -8.27
N TRP A 186 -7.36 -23.64 -9.22
CA TRP A 186 -5.95 -24.01 -9.29
C TRP A 186 -5.02 -22.80 -9.37
N GLY A 187 -5.39 -21.78 -10.17
CA GLY A 187 -4.61 -20.55 -10.30
C GLY A 187 -4.44 -19.81 -8.98
N VAL A 188 -5.54 -19.59 -8.26
CA VAL A 188 -5.53 -18.91 -6.95
C VAL A 188 -4.74 -19.71 -5.92
N TYR A 189 -4.88 -21.03 -5.90
CA TYR A 189 -4.11 -21.88 -5.00
C TYR A 189 -2.62 -21.82 -5.31
N SER A 190 -2.24 -21.79 -6.60
CA SER A 190 -0.86 -21.60 -7.03
C SER A 190 -0.30 -20.29 -6.50
N ASP A 191 -1.03 -19.19 -6.66
CA ASP A 191 -0.66 -17.87 -6.12
C ASP A 191 -0.45 -17.89 -4.61
N ILE A 192 -1.39 -18.45 -3.86
CA ILE A 192 -1.27 -18.50 -2.39
C ILE A 192 0.00 -19.25 -1.99
N LYS A 193 0.28 -20.38 -2.64
CA LYS A 193 1.48 -21.17 -2.39
C LYS A 193 2.76 -20.39 -2.73
N THR A 194 2.83 -19.80 -3.93
CA THR A 194 4.05 -19.14 -4.44
C THR A 194 4.31 -17.83 -3.71
N LEU A 195 3.27 -17.05 -3.40
CA LEU A 195 3.36 -15.86 -2.55
C LEU A 195 3.77 -16.21 -1.12
N SER A 196 3.25 -17.31 -0.54
CA SER A 196 3.66 -17.73 0.81
C SER A 196 5.15 -18.08 0.84
N LEU A 197 5.62 -18.87 -0.14
CA LEU A 197 7.03 -19.21 -0.27
C LEU A 197 7.90 -17.97 -0.50
N SER A 198 7.47 -17.05 -1.37
CA SER A 198 8.22 -15.83 -1.66
C SER A 198 8.24 -14.85 -0.49
N CYS A 199 7.15 -14.75 0.29
CA CYS A 199 7.11 -14.01 1.55
C CYS A 199 8.12 -14.57 2.54
N VAL A 200 8.12 -15.88 2.76
CA VAL A 200 9.04 -16.55 3.70
C VAL A 200 10.49 -16.35 3.25
N ALA A 201 10.78 -16.56 1.97
CA ALA A 201 12.12 -16.39 1.43
C ALA A 201 12.59 -14.93 1.50
N THR A 202 11.71 -13.96 1.17
CA THR A 202 12.03 -12.52 1.30
C THR A 202 12.26 -12.14 2.76
N TYR A 203 11.50 -12.72 3.69
CA TYR A 203 11.69 -12.52 5.12
C TYR A 203 13.05 -13.04 5.60
N PHE A 204 13.43 -14.25 5.20
CA PHE A 204 14.76 -14.79 5.52
C PHE A 204 15.86 -13.97 4.86
N LEU A 205 15.73 -13.59 3.59
CA LEU A 205 16.70 -12.77 2.87
C LEU A 205 16.89 -11.41 3.54
N GLY A 206 15.79 -10.72 3.85
CA GLY A 206 15.81 -9.41 4.50
C GLY A 206 16.35 -9.47 5.93
N ARG A 207 15.95 -10.47 6.71
CA ARG A 207 16.34 -10.58 8.12
C ARG A 207 17.75 -11.14 8.32
N LEU A 208 18.15 -12.16 7.56
CA LEU A 208 19.45 -12.83 7.73
C LEU A 208 20.57 -12.10 7.00
N LEU A 209 20.37 -11.70 5.74
CA LEU A 209 21.45 -11.10 4.94
C LEU A 209 21.53 -9.59 5.14
N LEU A 210 20.38 -8.90 5.15
CA LEU A 210 20.34 -7.44 5.17
C LEU A 210 20.13 -6.88 6.59
N GLN A 211 19.78 -7.71 7.57
CA GLN A 211 19.41 -7.30 8.94
C GLN A 211 18.38 -6.15 8.96
N GLN A 212 17.47 -6.15 7.99
CA GLN A 212 16.46 -5.11 7.81
C GLN A 212 15.10 -5.64 8.25
N ASP A 213 14.41 -4.85 9.05
CA ASP A 213 13.00 -5.08 9.32
C ASP A 213 12.19 -4.85 8.02
N LEU A 214 11.16 -5.67 7.79
CA LEU A 214 10.29 -5.55 6.61
C LEU A 214 9.01 -4.74 6.89
N VAL A 215 8.71 -4.58 8.17
CA VAL A 215 7.51 -3.93 8.68
C VAL A 215 7.94 -2.86 9.66
N PHE A 216 7.40 -1.66 9.50
CA PHE A 216 7.80 -0.49 10.28
C PHE A 216 6.59 0.26 10.81
N GLU A 217 6.79 0.96 11.92
CA GLU A 217 5.80 1.88 12.46
C GLU A 217 5.98 3.26 11.84
N THR A 218 4.98 3.71 11.08
CA THR A 218 4.93 5.05 10.51
C THR A 218 4.19 6.01 11.43
N HIS A 219 4.81 7.15 11.71
CA HIS A 219 4.16 8.25 12.43
C HIS A 219 3.25 9.03 11.48
N VAL A 220 1.99 9.16 11.84
CA VAL A 220 0.94 9.80 11.06
C VAL A 220 0.34 10.95 11.89
N PRO A 221 0.00 12.12 11.30
CA PRO A 221 -0.63 13.22 12.04
C PRO A 221 -1.99 12.83 12.64
N TYR A 222 -2.41 13.52 13.71
CA TYR A 222 -3.56 13.14 14.53
C TYR A 222 -4.88 13.24 13.77
N THR A 223 -5.01 14.30 12.98
CA THR A 223 -6.03 14.45 11.92
C THR A 223 -6.28 13.18 11.12
N LEU A 224 -5.22 12.62 10.52
CA LEU A 224 -5.32 11.41 9.73
C LEU A 224 -5.63 10.20 10.60
N LEU A 225 -5.05 10.10 11.79
CA LEU A 225 -5.31 8.96 12.66
C LEU A 225 -6.77 8.87 13.14
N ARG A 226 -7.44 10.02 13.29
CA ARG A 226 -8.84 10.10 13.74
C ARG A 226 -9.85 9.98 12.60
N HIS A 227 -9.57 10.57 11.44
CA HIS A 227 -10.56 10.69 10.35
C HIS A 227 -10.23 9.88 9.09
N CYS A 228 -8.98 9.45 8.91
CA CYS A 228 -8.59 8.62 7.77
C CYS A 228 -8.72 7.13 8.11
N ASN A 229 -9.10 6.31 7.13
CA ASN A 229 -8.98 4.87 7.27
C ASN A 229 -7.50 4.48 7.44
N ARG A 230 -7.15 3.85 8.56
CA ARG A 230 -5.77 3.51 8.94
C ARG A 230 -5.04 2.66 7.90
N THR A 231 -5.77 1.83 7.17
CA THR A 231 -5.21 0.98 6.12
C THR A 231 -4.80 1.75 4.85
N MET A 232 -5.12 3.04 4.76
CA MET A 232 -4.66 3.90 3.66
C MET A 232 -3.14 3.99 3.59
N PHE A 233 -2.48 3.97 4.74
CA PHE A 233 -1.02 3.97 4.87
C PHE A 233 -0.46 2.57 5.10
N SER A 234 -1.09 1.54 4.51
CA SER A 234 -0.63 0.15 4.61
C SER A 234 0.77 -0.08 4.06
N THR A 235 1.21 0.80 3.16
CA THR A 235 2.60 0.89 2.72
C THR A 235 3.24 2.09 3.40
N ALA A 236 4.38 1.85 4.05
CA ALA A 236 5.07 2.85 4.81
C ALA A 236 5.54 3.98 3.88
N TRP A 237 5.35 5.22 4.35
CA TRP A 237 5.87 6.43 3.70
C TRP A 237 7.41 6.45 3.65
N HIS A 238 8.06 5.66 4.52
CA HIS A 238 9.51 5.38 4.49
C HIS A 238 9.86 3.96 4.99
N SER A 239 10.98 3.44 4.46
CA SER A 239 11.86 2.50 5.16
C SER A 239 12.80 3.31 6.04
N PRO A 240 12.80 3.19 7.37
CA PRO A 240 13.83 3.85 8.15
C PRO A 240 15.19 3.19 7.87
N LEU A 241 16.15 4.02 7.48
CA LEU A 241 17.55 3.81 7.86
C LEU A 241 17.96 4.82 8.96
N GLU A 242 16.99 5.55 9.52
CA GLU A 242 17.20 6.44 10.67
C GLU A 242 16.93 5.68 11.97
N SER A 243 18.04 5.29 12.59
CA SER A 243 18.33 5.14 14.02
C SER A 243 17.17 5.25 15.02
N ARG A 244 17.05 4.17 15.81
CA ARG A 244 16.40 4.02 17.13
C ARG A 244 15.77 5.30 17.71
N PRO A 245 14.44 5.36 17.90
CA PRO A 245 13.83 6.41 18.68
C PRO A 245 14.00 6.10 20.17
N THR A 246 14.85 6.87 20.86
CA THR A 246 14.80 6.99 22.32
C THR A 246 13.38 7.40 22.74
N SER A 247 12.83 6.62 23.66
CA SER A 247 11.42 6.54 24.08
C SER A 247 10.86 7.74 24.87
N LEU A 248 11.42 8.94 24.74
CA LEU A 248 11.10 10.07 25.64
C LEU A 248 10.84 11.40 24.92
N ARG A 249 9.97 11.42 23.92
CA ARG A 249 9.43 12.68 23.39
C ARG A 249 7.91 12.61 23.23
N ARG A 250 7.22 12.62 24.38
CA ARG A 250 5.79 12.94 24.46
C ARG A 250 5.61 14.40 24.02
N VAL A 251 5.11 14.59 22.80
CA VAL A 251 4.41 15.79 22.25
C VAL A 251 5.14 17.16 22.31
N HIS A 252 6.23 17.30 23.06
CA HIS A 252 6.90 18.56 23.39
C HIS A 252 7.92 19.07 22.36
N SER A 253 7.60 18.98 21.08
CA SER A 253 8.27 19.81 20.06
C SER A 253 7.45 19.87 18.77
N GLN A 254 6.14 20.06 18.86
CA GLN A 254 5.33 20.34 17.66
C GLN A 254 5.52 21.77 17.14
N ALA A 255 5.91 22.71 18.01
CA ALA A 255 6.35 24.05 17.61
C ALA A 255 7.71 24.03 16.87
N ASP A 256 8.59 23.07 17.21
CA ASP A 256 9.88 22.83 16.56
C ASP A 256 9.87 21.53 15.73
N LEU A 257 8.85 21.35 14.89
CA LEU A 257 8.92 20.32 13.87
C LEU A 257 10.00 20.71 12.87
N THR A 258 11.02 19.86 12.72
CA THR A 258 11.98 19.99 11.60
C THR A 258 11.18 20.16 10.31
N SER A 259 11.57 21.08 9.43
CA SER A 259 10.87 21.41 8.17
C SER A 259 10.53 20.18 7.32
N THR A 260 11.34 19.12 7.44
CA THR A 260 11.12 17.78 6.88
C THR A 260 9.87 17.07 7.40
N ARG A 261 9.54 17.17 8.69
CA ARG A 261 8.32 16.55 9.26
C ARG A 261 7.04 17.28 8.85
N LEU A 262 7.08 18.61 8.81
CA LEU A 262 5.95 19.44 8.36
C LEU A 262 5.59 19.18 6.90
N SER A 263 6.61 19.16 6.02
CA SER A 263 6.40 18.85 4.60
C SER A 263 5.84 17.45 4.39
N ARG A 264 6.28 16.46 5.19
CA ARG A 264 5.72 15.10 5.16
C ARG A 264 4.25 15.05 5.56
N ASN A 265 3.88 15.69 6.66
CA ASN A 265 2.49 15.69 7.13
C ASN A 265 1.57 16.29 6.05
N ARG A 266 1.98 17.42 5.45
CA ARG A 266 1.25 18.05 4.33
C ARG A 266 1.05 17.08 3.15
N LEU A 267 2.08 16.31 2.79
CA LEU A 267 1.96 15.32 1.70
C LEU A 267 0.96 14.20 2.06
N MET A 268 0.96 13.73 3.31
CA MET A 268 0.01 12.72 3.77
C MET A 268 -1.43 13.26 3.73
N HIS A 269 -1.65 14.51 4.14
CA HIS A 269 -2.96 15.17 4.04
C HIS A 269 -3.43 15.33 2.60
N VAL A 270 -2.56 15.81 1.71
CA VAL A 270 -2.88 15.92 0.28
C VAL A 270 -3.26 14.55 -0.28
N THR A 271 -2.50 13.51 0.04
CA THR A 271 -2.78 12.14 -0.45
C THR A 271 -4.10 11.59 0.07
N TRP A 272 -4.44 11.88 1.33
CA TRP A 272 -5.70 11.49 1.94
C TRP A 272 -6.90 12.23 1.33
N MET A 273 -6.84 13.56 1.29
CA MET A 273 -7.96 14.40 0.86
C MET A 273 -8.26 14.30 -0.64
N THR A 274 -7.28 13.84 -1.44
CA THR A 274 -7.43 13.63 -2.88
C THR A 274 -7.87 12.22 -3.26
N ASP A 275 -8.00 11.28 -2.30
CA ASP A 275 -8.59 9.97 -2.60
C ASP A 275 -10.13 10.10 -2.69
N PRO A 276 -10.75 9.74 -3.82
CA PRO A 276 -12.20 9.96 -4.03
C PRO A 276 -13.09 9.35 -2.94
N ILE A 277 -12.77 8.14 -2.47
CA ILE A 277 -13.60 7.47 -1.46
C ILE A 277 -13.41 8.10 -0.10
N GLN A 278 -12.17 8.41 0.29
CA GLN A 278 -11.92 9.11 1.54
C GLN A 278 -12.53 10.51 1.52
N TYR A 279 -12.52 11.20 0.37
CA TYR A 279 -13.16 12.49 0.21
C TYR A 279 -14.68 12.41 0.35
N LEU A 280 -15.32 11.39 -0.22
CA LEU A 280 -16.75 11.12 0.00
C LEU A 280 -17.05 10.82 1.48
N CYS A 281 -16.19 10.04 2.15
CA CYS A 281 -16.31 9.78 3.59
C CYS A 281 -16.17 11.07 4.41
N LEU A 282 -15.29 11.99 4.00
CA LEU A 282 -15.14 13.30 4.62
C LEU A 282 -16.38 14.18 4.44
N LEU A 283 -16.95 14.20 3.24
CA LEU A 283 -18.20 14.92 2.95
C LEU A 283 -19.36 14.39 3.76
N TRP A 284 -19.41 13.07 3.96
CA TRP A 284 -20.46 12.41 4.75
C TRP A 284 -20.31 12.66 6.25
N ASN A 285 -19.11 12.51 6.79
CA ASN A 285 -18.87 12.57 8.23
C ASN A 285 -18.69 14.00 8.77
N GLN A 286 -18.40 14.98 7.89
CA GLN A 286 -18.16 16.39 8.23
C GLN A 286 -17.37 16.58 9.53
N PRO A 287 -16.10 16.14 9.59
CA PRO A 287 -15.36 16.13 10.84
C PRO A 287 -15.11 17.56 11.36
N ILE A 288 -15.26 17.74 12.67
CA ILE A 288 -15.04 19.01 13.37
C ILE A 288 -13.56 19.10 13.76
N VAL A 289 -13.00 20.30 13.59
CA VAL A 289 -11.64 20.66 14.02
C VAL A 289 -11.72 21.87 14.95
N TYR A 290 -10.91 21.85 16.00
CA TYR A 290 -10.87 22.92 16.98
C TYR A 290 -9.79 23.95 16.62
N VAL A 291 -10.15 25.21 16.79
CA VAL A 291 -9.34 26.38 16.48
C VAL A 291 -8.68 26.87 17.76
N TYR A 292 -7.35 26.90 17.75
CA TYR A 292 -6.53 27.36 18.86
C TYR A 292 -5.68 28.54 18.44
N LYS A 293 -5.39 29.42 19.40
CA LYS A 293 -4.50 30.56 19.23
C LYS A 293 -3.39 30.51 20.30
N PRO A 294 -2.10 30.49 19.94
CA PRO A 294 -1.02 30.56 20.91
C PRO A 294 -1.09 31.88 21.68
N LYS A 295 -0.91 31.86 23.01
CA LYS A 295 -0.98 33.07 23.84
C LYS A 295 0.03 34.17 23.44
N HIS A 296 1.14 33.76 22.84
CA HIS A 296 2.22 34.66 22.43
C HIS A 296 2.21 35.02 20.94
N SER A 297 1.27 34.48 20.15
CA SER A 297 1.24 34.69 18.70
C SER A 297 -0.19 34.85 18.20
N ASP A 298 -0.39 35.74 17.24
CA ASP A 298 -1.70 35.91 16.60
C ASP A 298 -2.01 34.79 15.58
N ALA A 299 -1.10 33.83 15.41
CA ALA A 299 -1.26 32.73 14.45
C ALA A 299 -2.35 31.75 14.88
N VAL A 300 -3.27 31.42 13.97
CA VAL A 300 -4.32 30.44 14.21
C VAL A 300 -3.82 29.03 13.91
N VAL A 301 -4.05 28.09 14.82
CA VAL A 301 -3.68 26.68 14.70
C VAL A 301 -4.94 25.81 14.75
N HIS A 302 -5.07 24.91 13.78
CA HIS A 302 -6.18 23.95 13.71
C HIS A 302 -5.73 22.59 14.22
N HIS A 303 -6.45 22.03 15.20
CA HIS A 303 -6.11 20.76 15.83
C HIS A 303 -7.37 19.94 16.09
N VAL A 304 -7.28 18.62 15.93
CA VAL A 304 -8.48 17.74 15.99
C VAL A 304 -8.87 17.34 17.40
N LEU A 305 -7.94 17.37 18.34
CA LEU A 305 -8.26 17.11 19.75
C LEU A 305 -9.07 18.27 20.34
N SER A 306 -10.13 17.90 21.05
CA SER A 306 -10.91 18.85 21.86
C SER A 306 -10.06 19.41 23.01
N PRO A 307 -10.42 20.55 23.62
CA PRO A 307 -9.64 21.12 24.71
C PRO A 307 -9.44 20.16 25.89
N ARG A 308 -10.44 19.30 26.16
CA ARG A 308 -10.39 18.27 27.21
C ARG A 308 -9.41 17.15 26.84
N GLU A 309 -9.49 16.65 25.61
CA GLU A 309 -8.58 15.61 25.10
C GLU A 309 -7.14 16.13 25.05
N LEU A 310 -6.96 17.37 24.58
CA LEU A 310 -5.65 18.01 24.50
C LEU A 310 -5.04 18.18 25.88
N LYS A 311 -5.79 18.67 26.88
CA LYS A 311 -5.33 18.78 28.27
C LYS A 311 -4.91 17.43 28.86
N THR A 312 -5.61 16.35 28.48
CA THR A 312 -5.33 15.00 28.96
C THR A 312 -4.07 14.40 28.32
N GLN A 313 -3.85 14.67 27.03
CA GLN A 313 -2.70 14.14 26.29
C GLN A 313 -1.43 15.00 26.46
N ASP A 314 -1.58 16.32 26.45
CA ASP A 314 -0.49 17.29 26.65
C ASP A 314 -1.00 18.54 27.39
N SER A 315 -0.79 18.55 28.71
CA SER A 315 -1.19 19.64 29.57
C SER A 315 -0.39 20.93 29.34
N MET A 316 0.87 20.85 28.89
CA MET A 316 1.64 22.08 28.69
C MET A 316 1.31 22.72 27.34
N LEU A 317 1.08 21.92 26.29
CA LEU A 317 0.59 22.46 25.01
C LEU A 317 -0.76 23.16 25.22
N HIS A 318 -1.66 22.55 25.99
CA HIS A 318 -2.91 23.19 26.39
C HIS A 318 -2.68 24.50 27.16
N ALA A 319 -1.67 24.59 28.03
CA ALA A 319 -1.38 25.83 28.76
C ALA A 319 -0.91 26.98 27.84
N THR A 320 -0.27 26.66 26.71
CA THR A 320 0.21 27.64 25.72
C THR A 320 -0.84 28.07 24.70
N LEU A 321 -1.91 27.28 24.53
CA LEU A 321 -2.94 27.50 23.53
C LEU A 321 -4.24 27.99 24.17
N GLU A 322 -4.82 29.04 23.61
CA GLU A 322 -6.16 29.53 23.91
C GLU A 322 -7.16 28.93 22.92
N TYR A 323 -8.29 28.45 23.42
CA TYR A 323 -9.37 27.91 22.59
C TYR A 323 -10.21 29.05 22.01
N VAL A 324 -10.34 29.11 20.69
CA VAL A 324 -11.07 30.17 19.98
C VAL A 324 -12.45 29.70 19.53
N GLY A 325 -12.56 28.46 19.04
CA GLY A 325 -13.81 27.94 18.50
C GLY A 325 -13.66 26.62 17.77
N GLU A 326 -14.70 26.25 17.02
CA GLU A 326 -14.76 25.03 16.22
C GLU A 326 -15.16 25.34 14.78
N ALA A 327 -14.66 24.55 13.84
CA ALA A 327 -14.98 24.66 12.42
C ALA A 327 -15.02 23.28 11.79
N PHE A 328 -15.87 23.08 10.78
CA PHE A 328 -15.83 21.86 9.98
C PHE A 328 -14.54 21.84 9.14
N LEU A 329 -13.87 20.68 9.08
CA LEU A 329 -12.63 20.51 8.32
C LEU A 329 -12.79 20.93 6.85
N LEU A 330 -13.97 20.69 6.28
CA LEU A 330 -14.28 21.02 4.88
C LEU A 330 -14.69 22.47 4.65
N ASP A 331 -14.90 23.26 5.70
CA ASP A 331 -15.16 24.71 5.57
C ASP A 331 -13.86 25.51 5.59
N LEU A 332 -12.79 24.95 6.16
CA LEU A 332 -11.48 25.57 6.17
C LEU A 332 -10.93 25.75 4.74
N PRO A 333 -10.17 26.81 4.43
CA PRO A 333 -9.38 26.90 3.21
C PRO A 333 -8.44 25.69 3.04
N TRP A 334 -8.24 25.21 1.80
CA TRP A 334 -7.38 24.05 1.50
C TRP A 334 -6.00 24.13 2.17
N ALA A 335 -5.41 25.34 2.18
CA ALA A 335 -4.13 25.62 2.81
C ALA A 335 -4.10 25.31 4.32
N GLN A 336 -5.20 25.60 5.02
CA GLN A 336 -5.35 25.32 6.45
C GLN A 336 -5.66 23.85 6.69
N ARG A 337 -6.44 23.21 5.81
CA ARG A 337 -6.74 21.76 5.88
C ARG A 337 -5.47 20.90 5.87
N ILE A 338 -4.54 21.19 4.96
CA ILE A 338 -3.28 20.44 4.83
C ILE A 338 -2.28 20.74 5.96
N GLN A 339 -2.53 21.77 6.76
CA GLN A 339 -1.70 22.19 7.89
C GLN A 339 -2.35 21.83 9.24
N CYS A 340 -3.50 21.17 9.24
CA CYS A 340 -4.15 20.72 10.48
C CYS A 340 -3.29 19.68 11.20
N TYR A 341 -3.15 19.83 12.51
CA TYR A 341 -2.29 19.00 13.37
C TYR A 341 -3.01 17.77 13.93
#